data_AF-V4UMQ5-F1
#
_entry.id   AF-V4UMQ5-F1
#
_cell.length_a   1.000
_cell.length_b   1.000
_cell.length_c   1.000
_cell.angle_alpha   90.00
_cell.angle_beta   90.00
_cell.angle_gamma   90.00
#
_symmetry.space_group_name_H-M   'P 1'
#
loop_
_entity.id
_entity.type
_entity.pdbx_description
1 polymer ?
#
loop_
_entity_poly.entity_id
_entity_poly.type
_entity_poly.pdbx_seq_one_letter_code
_entity_poly.pdbx_strand_id
1 'polypeptide(L)'
;MFSTAFSTNLPKTIPSLPPPPLHSFPPIVPSFSLPLSSPKSRHHQGPLRHVIRAIDAAQPFDYESQLHTQYVKSTSLKIAVIGFGNFGQFLAKAFARHHHTLLVHSRSDHSPAVRQQLNAPFFADLNDLCELHPDVVLLSTSILSTQSVLKSIPFQRLKRSTLFVDVLSVKEFPRNLFLKYLPQDFDILCTHPMFGPESAKSSWENLPFMYDKVRIGNDEERIKRVDKFLDVFAKEGCRMVEMSCFDHDKYAAGSQFVTHTMGRVLERFGVESSPINTKGYETLLDLVDNTKGDSFDLYYGLFMYNKNSLEQLQRLEMAFESIKQQLFGQMFRVYRKELFGSAEEEEEERVRLLSATKETQNGAPVEQASVDSERLEGS
;
A
#
# COMPACT_ATOMS: atom_id res chain seq x y z
N MET A 1 16.92 38.56 -36.03
CA MET A 1 18.25 39.05 -35.60
C MET A 1 18.49 38.49 -34.20
N PHE A 2 19.52 37.73 -33.85
CA PHE A 2 20.64 37.08 -34.57
C PHE A 2 20.50 35.55 -34.32
N SER A 3 20.85 34.58 -35.18
CA SER A 3 21.98 34.37 -36.12
C SER A 3 23.31 33.98 -35.48
N THR A 4 23.48 32.67 -35.23
CA THR A 4 24.69 31.83 -35.47
C THR A 4 24.32 30.39 -35.09
N ALA A 5 24.83 29.28 -35.64
CA ALA A 5 25.42 28.87 -36.92
C ALA A 5 26.19 27.56 -36.61
N PHE A 6 25.78 26.46 -37.26
CA PHE A 6 26.49 25.18 -37.47
C PHE A 6 27.81 24.86 -36.74
N SER A 7 27.88 23.65 -36.18
CA SER A 7 28.99 22.73 -36.50
C SER A 7 28.57 21.27 -36.37
N THR A 8 28.61 20.55 -37.49
CA THR A 8 28.35 19.09 -37.58
C THR A 8 29.68 18.34 -37.61
N ASN A 9 29.93 17.46 -36.64
CA ASN A 9 31.09 16.56 -36.67
C ASN A 9 30.61 15.10 -36.69
N LEU A 10 30.76 14.45 -37.84
CA LEU A 10 30.66 12.99 -37.96
C LEU A 10 31.92 12.33 -37.35
N PRO A 11 31.79 11.26 -36.55
CA PRO A 11 32.93 10.39 -36.25
C PRO A 11 33.31 9.57 -37.50
N LYS A 12 34.62 9.44 -37.74
CA LYS A 12 35.18 8.71 -38.88
C LYS A 12 35.01 7.20 -38.72
N THR A 13 34.81 6.52 -39.85
CA THR A 13 34.76 5.06 -39.99
C THR A 13 36.01 4.37 -39.46
N ILE A 14 35.83 3.35 -38.62
CA ILE A 14 36.89 2.42 -38.19
C ILE A 14 37.01 1.31 -39.24
N PRO A 15 38.21 0.98 -39.76
CA PRO A 15 38.38 -0.13 -40.69
C PRO A 15 38.22 -1.49 -39.98
N SER A 16 37.44 -2.38 -40.58
CA SER A 16 37.15 -3.73 -40.08
C SER A 16 38.34 -4.68 -40.23
N LEU A 17 38.74 -5.32 -39.13
CA LEU A 17 39.66 -6.46 -39.14
C LEU A 17 38.93 -7.74 -39.62
N PRO A 18 39.58 -8.62 -40.40
CA PRO A 18 38.99 -9.88 -40.87
C PRO A 18 38.90 -10.94 -39.75
N PRO A 19 37.95 -11.87 -39.83
CA PRO A 19 37.77 -12.92 -38.82
C PRO A 19 38.86 -14.01 -38.91
N PRO A 20 39.26 -14.63 -37.77
CA PRO A 20 40.16 -15.79 -37.76
C PRO A 20 39.45 -17.06 -38.28
N PRO A 21 40.21 -18.07 -38.76
CA PRO A 21 39.65 -19.26 -39.39
C PRO A 21 38.97 -20.23 -38.40
N LEU A 22 37.90 -20.87 -38.89
CA LEU A 22 37.18 -21.92 -38.18
C LEU A 22 38.01 -23.22 -38.11
N HIS A 23 38.43 -23.61 -36.90
CA HIS A 23 38.98 -24.94 -36.66
C HIS A 23 37.87 -25.95 -36.37
N SER A 24 37.68 -26.89 -37.29
CA SER A 24 36.75 -28.01 -37.17
C SER A 24 37.26 -29.07 -36.19
N PHE A 25 36.57 -29.26 -35.06
CA PHE A 25 36.76 -30.41 -34.19
C PHE A 25 35.85 -31.58 -34.62
N PRO A 26 36.36 -32.82 -34.75
CA PRO A 26 35.55 -33.99 -35.07
C PRO A 26 34.77 -34.49 -33.84
N PRO A 27 33.62 -35.16 -34.03
CA PRO A 27 32.78 -35.63 -32.92
C PRO A 27 33.36 -36.90 -32.27
N ILE A 28 33.48 -36.88 -30.94
CA ILE A 28 33.82 -38.07 -30.15
C ILE A 28 32.54 -38.87 -29.89
N VAL A 29 32.46 -40.09 -30.42
CA VAL A 29 31.40 -41.06 -30.15
C VAL A 29 31.91 -42.09 -29.14
N PRO A 30 31.31 -42.26 -27.95
CA PRO A 30 31.68 -43.33 -27.03
C PRO A 30 31.00 -44.64 -27.46
N SER A 31 31.76 -45.52 -28.11
CA SER A 31 31.33 -46.89 -28.39
C SER A 31 31.42 -47.75 -27.13
N PHE A 32 30.29 -48.01 -26.47
CA PHE A 32 30.23 -48.97 -25.36
C PHE A 32 30.16 -50.41 -25.89
N SER A 33 31.29 -51.12 -25.81
CA SER A 33 31.41 -52.54 -26.10
C SER A 33 30.93 -53.40 -24.92
N LEU A 34 29.97 -54.28 -25.17
CA LEU A 34 29.52 -55.31 -24.21
C LEU A 34 30.53 -56.47 -24.17
N PRO A 35 30.96 -56.94 -22.98
CA PRO A 35 31.79 -58.14 -22.88
C PRO A 35 30.91 -59.40 -22.85
N LEU A 36 31.04 -60.24 -23.88
CA LEU A 36 30.43 -61.57 -23.92
C LEU A 36 31.38 -62.60 -23.27
N SER A 37 31.05 -63.06 -22.07
CA SER A 37 31.87 -64.03 -21.32
C SER A 37 31.25 -65.44 -21.34
N SER A 38 31.98 -66.40 -21.92
CA SER A 38 31.59 -67.81 -21.98
C SER A 38 31.85 -68.56 -20.66
N PRO A 39 31.07 -69.62 -20.34
CA PRO A 39 31.16 -70.28 -19.04
C PRO A 39 32.24 -71.38 -18.99
N LYS A 40 32.91 -71.51 -17.84
CA LYS A 40 33.54 -72.76 -17.41
C LYS A 40 33.16 -73.06 -15.96
N SER A 41 32.68 -74.28 -15.75
CA SER A 41 32.22 -74.80 -14.45
C SER A 41 33.40 -75.15 -13.53
N ARG A 42 33.22 -74.94 -12.21
CA ARG A 42 33.50 -75.96 -11.18
C ARG A 42 32.76 -75.66 -9.88
N HIS A 43 32.30 -76.72 -9.22
CA HIS A 43 31.54 -76.68 -7.97
C HIS A 43 32.42 -76.36 -6.77
N HIS A 44 31.88 -75.62 -5.80
CA HIS A 44 31.89 -76.00 -4.39
C HIS A 44 30.64 -75.44 -3.70
N GLN A 45 29.95 -76.26 -2.91
CA GLN A 45 28.79 -75.83 -2.12
C GLN A 45 29.26 -75.21 -0.80
N GLY A 46 28.77 -74.01 -0.51
CA GLY A 46 28.87 -73.33 0.79
C GLY A 46 27.49 -72.77 1.17
N PRO A 47 27.23 -72.51 2.46
CA PRO A 47 25.87 -72.25 2.95
C PRO A 47 25.27 -70.96 2.38
N LEU A 48 23.95 -70.97 2.23
CA LEU A 48 23.14 -69.90 1.66
C LEU A 48 23.29 -68.58 2.43
N ARG A 49 24.23 -67.74 2.00
CA ARG A 49 24.21 -66.33 2.35
C ARG A 49 23.14 -65.66 1.49
N HIS A 50 22.04 -65.20 2.10
CA HIS A 50 21.05 -64.39 1.41
C HIS A 50 21.74 -63.17 0.81
N VAL A 51 21.97 -63.20 -0.50
CA VAL A 51 22.30 -62.00 -1.26
C VAL A 51 21.00 -61.21 -1.34
N ILE A 52 20.87 -60.22 -0.45
CA ILE A 52 19.93 -59.13 -0.67
C ILE A 52 20.41 -58.43 -1.94
N ARG A 53 19.87 -58.87 -3.09
CA ARG A 53 19.86 -58.04 -4.28
C ARG A 53 18.96 -56.88 -3.89
N ALA A 54 19.56 -55.71 -3.71
CA ALA A 54 18.82 -54.46 -3.66
C ALA A 54 18.16 -54.29 -5.04
N ILE A 55 16.95 -54.84 -5.16
CA ILE A 55 16.03 -54.55 -6.24
C ILE A 55 15.65 -53.08 -6.07
N ASP A 56 16.37 -52.25 -6.80
CA ASP A 56 15.95 -50.95 -7.31
C ASP A 56 15.10 -50.13 -6.34
N ALA A 57 15.70 -49.78 -5.20
CA ALA A 57 15.17 -48.75 -4.30
C ALA A 57 15.50 -47.36 -4.87
N ALA A 58 15.12 -47.11 -6.14
CA ALA A 58 15.01 -45.77 -6.69
C ALA A 58 14.06 -44.98 -5.76
N GLN A 59 14.63 -43.99 -5.06
CA GLN A 59 13.99 -43.38 -3.91
C GLN A 59 12.72 -42.63 -4.33
N PRO A 60 11.54 -42.90 -3.72
CA PRO A 60 10.34 -42.09 -3.93
C PRO A 60 10.59 -40.59 -3.64
N PHE A 61 11.52 -40.33 -2.72
CA PHE A 61 11.95 -39.00 -2.29
C PHE A 61 12.53 -38.12 -3.41
N ASP A 62 13.19 -38.71 -4.42
CA ASP A 62 13.80 -37.94 -5.52
C ASP A 62 12.74 -37.48 -6.53
N TYR A 63 11.69 -38.28 -6.78
CA TYR A 63 10.66 -37.92 -7.75
C TYR A 63 9.79 -36.76 -7.27
N GLU A 64 9.34 -36.79 -6.02
CA GLU A 64 8.59 -35.67 -5.42
C GLU A 64 9.44 -34.39 -5.35
N SER A 65 10.72 -34.50 -5.00
CA SER A 65 11.66 -33.37 -4.99
C SER A 65 11.90 -32.79 -6.39
N GLN A 66 11.98 -33.64 -7.42
CA GLN A 66 12.11 -33.21 -8.82
C GLN A 66 10.82 -32.55 -9.33
N LEU A 67 9.65 -33.12 -9.05
CA LEU A 67 8.35 -32.51 -9.39
C LEU A 67 8.17 -31.17 -8.69
N HIS A 68 8.49 -31.08 -7.40
CA HIS A 68 8.46 -29.81 -6.66
C HIS A 68 9.42 -28.79 -7.25
N THR A 69 10.65 -29.19 -7.61
CA THR A 69 11.62 -28.31 -8.28
C THR A 69 11.12 -27.84 -9.66
N GLN A 70 10.48 -28.71 -10.44
CA GLN A 70 9.89 -28.35 -11.74
C GLN A 70 8.69 -27.43 -11.58
N TYR A 71 7.82 -27.67 -10.60
CA TYR A 71 6.67 -26.83 -10.26
C TYR A 71 7.11 -25.43 -9.77
N VAL A 72 8.09 -25.36 -8.87
CA VAL A 72 8.67 -24.09 -8.43
C VAL A 72 9.31 -23.35 -9.61
N LYS A 73 10.06 -24.03 -10.48
CA LYS A 73 10.60 -23.40 -11.70
C LYS A 73 9.52 -22.92 -12.68
N SER A 74 8.38 -23.61 -12.77
CA SER A 74 7.29 -23.22 -13.66
C SER A 74 6.43 -22.07 -13.11
N THR A 75 6.40 -21.89 -11.78
CA THR A 75 5.66 -20.80 -11.10
C THR A 75 6.52 -19.59 -10.73
N SER A 76 7.83 -19.75 -10.60
CA SER A 76 8.77 -18.66 -10.26
C SER A 76 8.77 -17.52 -11.29
N LEU A 77 9.20 -16.35 -10.82
CA LEU A 77 9.34 -15.11 -11.57
C LEU A 77 10.69 -14.47 -11.24
N LYS A 78 11.30 -13.77 -12.20
CA LYS A 78 12.42 -12.86 -11.92
C LYS A 78 11.88 -11.46 -11.60
N ILE A 79 11.92 -11.09 -10.33
CA ILE A 79 11.37 -9.83 -9.81
C ILE A 79 12.53 -8.88 -9.47
N ALA A 80 12.57 -7.75 -10.17
CA ALA A 80 13.44 -6.63 -9.85
C ALA A 80 12.77 -5.70 -8.83
N VAL A 81 13.29 -5.62 -7.61
CA VAL A 81 12.84 -4.70 -6.57
C VAL A 81 13.66 -3.41 -6.64
N ILE A 82 13.03 -2.33 -7.06
CA ILE A 82 13.62 -0.99 -7.16
C ILE A 82 13.12 -0.15 -5.98
N GLY A 83 14.04 0.16 -5.05
CA GLY A 83 13.76 0.81 -3.78
C GLY A 83 13.75 -0.19 -2.63
N PHE A 84 14.89 -0.36 -1.96
CA PHE A 84 15.07 -1.38 -0.91
C PHE A 84 14.96 -0.81 0.52
N GLY A 85 14.05 0.14 0.72
CA GLY A 85 13.68 0.63 2.05
C GLY A 85 12.83 -0.38 2.83
N ASN A 86 12.26 0.05 3.97
CA ASN A 86 11.48 -0.80 4.89
C ASN A 86 10.43 -1.67 4.16
N PHE A 87 9.65 -1.05 3.27
CA PHE A 87 8.59 -1.73 2.53
C PHE A 87 9.11 -2.67 1.43
N GLY A 88 10.15 -2.25 0.70
CA GLY A 88 10.81 -3.08 -0.32
C GLY A 88 11.44 -4.33 0.30
N GLN A 89 12.07 -4.20 1.48
CA GLN A 89 12.60 -5.32 2.26
C GLN A 89 11.50 -6.28 2.73
N PHE A 90 10.37 -5.73 3.21
CA PHE A 90 9.22 -6.50 3.68
C PHE A 90 8.61 -7.37 2.57
N LEU A 91 8.33 -6.80 1.40
CA LEU A 91 7.82 -7.57 0.26
C LEU A 91 8.86 -8.54 -0.31
N ALA A 92 10.14 -8.14 -0.41
CA ALA A 92 11.20 -9.00 -0.92
C ALA A 92 11.36 -10.29 -0.09
N LYS A 93 11.17 -10.24 1.24
CA LYS A 93 11.15 -11.44 2.09
C LYS A 93 10.02 -12.39 1.72
N ALA A 94 8.82 -11.89 1.42
CA ALA A 94 7.71 -12.73 0.97
C ALA A 94 8.01 -13.35 -0.41
N PHE A 95 8.47 -12.57 -1.39
CA PHE A 95 8.84 -13.10 -2.70
C PHE A 95 9.95 -14.16 -2.64
N ALA A 96 10.92 -14.02 -1.74
CA ALA A 96 11.95 -15.03 -1.49
C ALA A 96 11.37 -16.31 -0.87
N ARG A 97 10.40 -16.21 0.06
CA ARG A 97 9.68 -17.37 0.63
C ARG A 97 8.88 -18.13 -0.42
N HIS A 98 8.31 -17.44 -1.41
CA HIS A 98 7.63 -18.05 -2.58
C HIS A 98 8.59 -18.46 -3.72
N HIS A 99 9.90 -18.53 -3.45
CA HIS A 99 10.91 -19.01 -4.39
C HIS A 99 11.02 -18.21 -5.71
N HIS A 100 10.67 -16.91 -5.69
CA HIS A 100 10.95 -16.01 -6.80
C HIS A 100 12.43 -15.60 -6.82
N THR A 101 12.97 -15.41 -8.02
CA THR A 101 14.35 -14.92 -8.20
C THR A 101 14.36 -13.40 -8.06
N LEU A 102 15.11 -12.87 -7.10
CA LEU A 102 15.16 -11.44 -6.83
C LEU A 102 16.39 -10.77 -7.43
N LEU A 103 16.19 -9.60 -8.03
CA LEU A 103 17.23 -8.63 -8.34
C LEU A 103 16.93 -7.37 -7.53
N VAL A 104 17.91 -6.79 -6.83
CA VAL A 104 17.65 -5.63 -5.95
C VAL A 104 18.45 -4.41 -6.40
N HIS A 105 17.79 -3.27 -6.50
CA HIS A 105 18.44 -1.96 -6.66
C HIS A 105 17.84 -0.95 -5.67
N SER A 106 18.68 -0.04 -5.17
CA SER A 106 18.26 1.09 -4.34
C SER A 106 19.27 2.22 -4.45
N ARG A 107 18.85 3.45 -4.16
CA ARG A 107 19.72 4.64 -4.13
C ARG A 107 20.85 4.51 -3.09
N SER A 108 20.54 3.92 -1.94
CA SER A 108 21.50 3.64 -0.88
C SER A 108 22.04 2.21 -1.03
N ASP A 109 23.29 1.97 -0.66
CA ASP A 109 23.83 0.60 -0.65
C ASP A 109 23.16 -0.24 0.44
N HIS A 110 22.51 -1.33 0.03
CA HIS A 110 21.94 -2.34 0.92
C HIS A 110 22.56 -3.73 0.69
N SER A 111 23.68 -3.82 -0.05
CA SER A 111 24.36 -5.09 -0.38
C SER A 111 24.54 -6.04 0.82
N PRO A 112 24.93 -5.59 2.03
CA PRO A 112 25.04 -6.48 3.19
C PRO A 112 23.68 -7.06 3.62
N ALA A 113 22.64 -6.23 3.69
CA ALA A 113 21.30 -6.63 4.09
C ALA A 113 20.64 -7.58 3.06
N VAL A 114 20.81 -7.31 1.76
CA VAL A 114 20.30 -8.17 0.68
C VAL A 114 20.96 -9.54 0.72
N ARG A 115 22.30 -9.60 0.87
CA ARG A 115 23.05 -10.87 0.98
C ARG A 115 22.61 -11.67 2.21
N GLN A 116 22.50 -11.02 3.36
CA GLN A 116 22.13 -11.70 4.62
C GLN A 116 20.68 -12.18 4.65
N GLN A 117 19.73 -11.37 4.16
CA GLN A 117 18.29 -11.62 4.33
C GLN A 117 17.64 -12.38 3.17
N LEU A 118 18.18 -12.26 1.95
CA LEU A 118 17.54 -12.76 0.72
C LEU A 118 18.45 -13.64 -0.14
N ASN A 119 19.77 -13.67 0.13
CA ASN A 119 20.78 -14.30 -0.73
C ASN A 119 20.67 -13.89 -2.22
N ALA A 120 20.31 -12.62 -2.46
CA ALA A 120 20.06 -12.07 -3.79
C ALA A 120 21.18 -11.11 -4.25
N PRO A 121 21.38 -10.92 -5.56
CA PRO A 121 22.27 -9.89 -6.09
C PRO A 121 21.69 -8.48 -5.87
N PHE A 122 22.56 -7.56 -5.43
CA PHE A 122 22.31 -6.12 -5.37
C PHE A 122 23.08 -5.42 -6.50
N PHE A 123 22.42 -4.48 -7.19
CA PHE A 123 22.94 -3.74 -8.33
C PHE A 123 23.01 -2.25 -8.00
N ALA A 124 24.21 -1.66 -8.17
CA ALA A 124 24.40 -0.22 -8.02
C ALA A 124 23.87 0.57 -9.23
N ASP A 125 23.95 0.01 -10.44
CA ASP A 125 23.39 0.57 -11.67
C ASP A 125 22.11 -0.18 -12.09
N LEU A 126 21.11 0.57 -12.56
CA LEU A 126 19.90 0.04 -13.18
C LEU A 126 20.17 -0.56 -14.57
N ASN A 127 21.25 -0.16 -15.27
CA ASN A 127 21.63 -0.77 -16.54
C ASN A 127 21.89 -2.27 -16.40
N ASP A 128 22.80 -2.64 -15.49
CA ASP A 128 23.19 -4.03 -15.21
C ASP A 128 21.97 -4.87 -14.77
N LEU A 129 21.12 -4.32 -13.90
CA LEU A 129 19.89 -4.98 -13.47
C LEU A 129 18.93 -5.23 -14.65
N CYS A 130 18.78 -4.27 -15.57
CA CYS A 130 17.88 -4.39 -16.70
C CYS A 130 18.40 -5.37 -17.78
N GLU A 131 19.72 -5.51 -17.94
CA GLU A 131 20.34 -6.52 -18.81
C GLU A 131 19.98 -7.96 -18.40
N LEU A 132 19.70 -8.21 -17.12
CA LEU A 132 19.22 -9.51 -16.66
C LEU A 132 17.76 -9.81 -17.01
N HIS A 133 17.06 -8.89 -17.69
CA HIS A 133 15.71 -9.03 -18.21
C HIS A 133 14.71 -9.61 -17.18
N PRO A 134 14.42 -8.87 -16.10
CA PRO A 134 13.37 -9.25 -15.14
C PRO A 134 12.01 -9.38 -15.83
N ASP A 135 11.22 -10.34 -15.35
CA ASP A 135 9.83 -10.51 -15.76
C ASP A 135 8.97 -9.40 -15.16
N VAL A 136 9.26 -9.03 -13.90
CA VAL A 136 8.55 -8.00 -13.14
C VAL A 136 9.53 -6.93 -12.63
N VAL A 137 9.22 -5.66 -12.81
CA VAL A 137 9.89 -4.52 -12.18
C VAL A 137 8.93 -3.90 -11.16
N LEU A 138 9.27 -4.04 -9.88
CA LEU A 138 8.50 -3.55 -8.75
C LEU A 138 9.10 -2.24 -8.23
N LEU A 139 8.32 -1.16 -8.27
CA LEU A 139 8.68 0.12 -7.68
C LEU A 139 8.20 0.21 -6.22
N SER A 140 9.16 0.10 -5.30
CA SER A 140 8.98 0.18 -3.85
C SER A 140 9.65 1.45 -3.27
N THR A 141 9.61 2.53 -4.04
CA THR A 141 10.21 3.84 -3.70
C THR A 141 9.21 4.75 -2.99
N SER A 142 9.67 5.84 -2.38
CA SER A 142 8.75 6.85 -1.82
C SER A 142 7.97 7.54 -2.92
N ILE A 143 6.71 7.89 -2.66
CA ILE A 143 5.81 8.57 -3.60
C ILE A 143 6.50 9.78 -4.27
N LEU A 144 7.18 10.60 -3.47
CA LEU A 144 7.94 11.78 -3.89
C LEU A 144 9.08 11.48 -4.89
N SER A 145 9.73 10.32 -4.78
CA SER A 145 10.90 9.95 -5.59
C SER A 145 10.56 9.10 -6.82
N THR A 146 9.40 8.43 -6.83
CA THR A 146 9.01 7.45 -7.87
C THR A 146 9.07 8.00 -9.30
N GLN A 147 8.66 9.26 -9.55
CA GLN A 147 8.76 9.84 -10.90
C GLN A 147 10.22 9.99 -11.37
N SER A 148 11.14 10.34 -10.46
CA SER A 148 12.56 10.50 -10.80
C SER A 148 13.17 9.14 -11.12
N VAL A 149 12.92 8.15 -10.25
CA VAL A 149 13.41 6.78 -10.42
C VAL A 149 12.84 6.09 -11.66
N LEU A 150 11.55 6.27 -11.97
CA LEU A 150 10.95 5.74 -13.19
C LEU A 150 11.66 6.28 -14.45
N LYS A 151 12.02 7.57 -14.46
CA LYS A 151 12.73 8.19 -15.60
C LYS A 151 14.18 7.72 -15.75
N SER A 152 14.83 7.22 -14.69
CA SER A 152 16.19 6.69 -14.77
C SER A 152 16.28 5.24 -15.22
N ILE A 153 15.15 4.52 -15.34
CA ILE A 153 15.14 3.12 -15.77
C ILE A 153 15.40 3.05 -17.29
N PRO A 154 16.42 2.32 -17.76
CA PRO A 154 16.73 2.19 -19.18
C PRO A 154 15.78 1.18 -19.85
N PHE A 155 14.52 1.57 -20.10
CA PHE A 155 13.46 0.69 -20.63
C PHE A 155 13.85 -0.10 -21.88
N GLN A 156 14.69 0.46 -22.73
CA GLN A 156 15.20 -0.16 -23.96
C GLN A 156 16.15 -1.36 -23.73
N ARG A 157 16.57 -1.62 -22.48
CA ARG A 157 17.27 -2.85 -22.06
C ARG A 157 16.33 -3.95 -21.56
N LEU A 158 15.07 -3.64 -21.29
CA LEU A 158 14.08 -4.60 -20.80
C LEU A 158 13.36 -5.31 -21.95
N LYS A 159 12.74 -6.46 -21.67
CA LYS A 159 11.83 -7.11 -22.61
C LYS A 159 10.58 -6.23 -22.77
N ARG A 160 10.05 -6.15 -23.99
CA ARG A 160 8.85 -5.35 -24.28
C ARG A 160 7.62 -5.80 -23.48
N SER A 161 7.59 -7.07 -23.05
CA SER A 161 6.55 -7.66 -22.20
C SER A 161 6.86 -7.65 -20.70
N THR A 162 7.88 -6.91 -20.22
CA THR A 162 8.14 -6.80 -18.77
C THR A 162 6.96 -6.11 -18.07
N LEU A 163 6.56 -6.64 -16.91
CA LEU A 163 5.49 -6.10 -16.08
C LEU A 163 6.04 -5.05 -15.12
N PHE A 164 5.49 -3.84 -15.17
CA PHE A 164 5.74 -2.82 -14.16
C PHE A 164 4.65 -2.87 -13.09
N VAL A 165 5.09 -2.90 -11.83
CA VAL A 165 4.25 -2.86 -10.65
C VAL A 165 4.66 -1.70 -9.76
N ASP A 166 3.70 -0.98 -9.19
CA ASP A 166 3.93 -0.10 -8.06
C ASP A 166 3.23 -0.61 -6.80
N VAL A 167 3.80 -0.27 -5.65
CA VAL A 167 3.22 -0.52 -4.30
C VAL A 167 3.15 0.78 -3.47
N LEU A 168 2.94 1.93 -4.13
CA LEU A 168 2.75 3.20 -3.44
C LEU A 168 1.40 3.22 -2.70
N SER A 169 1.25 4.11 -1.71
CA SER A 169 -0.02 4.29 -0.99
C SER A 169 -1.03 5.24 -1.66
N VAL A 170 -0.73 5.70 -2.87
CA VAL A 170 -1.66 6.39 -3.78
C VAL A 170 -1.60 5.71 -5.14
N LYS A 171 -2.66 5.78 -5.95
CA LYS A 171 -2.81 4.94 -7.15
C LYS A 171 -3.04 5.72 -8.45
N GLU A 172 -3.79 6.83 -8.45
CA GLU A 172 -3.93 7.66 -9.66
C GLU A 172 -2.58 8.20 -10.14
N PHE A 173 -1.72 8.61 -9.20
CA PHE A 173 -0.39 9.14 -9.50
C PHE A 173 0.54 8.13 -10.21
N PRO A 174 0.88 6.95 -9.64
CA PRO A 174 1.74 5.98 -10.33
C PRO A 174 1.11 5.45 -11.63
N ARG A 175 -0.20 5.23 -11.67
CA ARG A 175 -0.93 4.88 -12.91
C ARG A 175 -0.65 5.88 -14.03
N ASN A 176 -0.83 7.16 -13.74
CA ASN A 176 -0.64 8.23 -14.73
C ASN A 176 0.83 8.43 -15.10
N LEU A 177 1.77 8.18 -14.18
CA LEU A 177 3.21 8.13 -14.50
C LEU A 177 3.54 6.98 -15.45
N PHE A 178 3.08 5.77 -15.15
CA PHE A 178 3.33 4.58 -15.96
C PHE A 178 2.75 4.72 -17.37
N LEU A 179 1.49 5.13 -17.50
CA LEU A 179 0.86 5.39 -18.80
C LEU A 179 1.57 6.49 -19.62
N LYS A 180 2.23 7.44 -18.95
CA LYS A 180 2.96 8.55 -19.60
C LYS A 180 4.38 8.20 -20.03
N TYR A 181 5.08 7.36 -19.27
CA TYR A 181 6.53 7.12 -19.45
C TYR A 181 6.89 5.72 -19.94
N LEU A 182 6.06 4.69 -19.69
CA LEU A 182 6.35 3.33 -20.16
C LEU A 182 5.95 3.14 -21.63
N PRO A 183 6.79 2.53 -22.48
CA PRO A 183 6.42 2.20 -23.84
C PRO A 183 5.15 1.34 -23.89
N GLN A 184 4.38 1.46 -24.98
CA GLN A 184 3.03 0.89 -25.07
C GLN A 184 2.96 -0.63 -24.85
N ASP A 185 4.03 -1.35 -25.19
CA ASP A 185 4.09 -2.81 -25.09
C ASP A 185 4.18 -3.33 -23.65
N PHE A 186 4.64 -2.52 -22.69
CA PHE A 186 4.89 -2.96 -21.31
C PHE A 186 3.58 -3.13 -20.52
N ASP A 187 3.52 -4.17 -19.68
CA ASP A 187 2.38 -4.37 -18.77
C ASP A 187 2.44 -3.40 -17.59
N ILE A 188 1.26 -2.98 -17.09
CA ILE A 188 1.09 -2.10 -15.93
C ILE A 188 0.07 -2.71 -14.98
N LEU A 189 0.49 -2.98 -13.75
CA LEU A 189 -0.35 -3.38 -12.62
C LEU A 189 -0.10 -2.39 -11.47
N CYS A 190 -1.11 -1.62 -11.09
CA CYS A 190 -0.99 -0.73 -9.93
C CYS A 190 -1.50 -1.48 -8.69
N THR A 191 -0.74 -1.48 -7.58
CA THR A 191 -1.12 -2.23 -6.38
C THR A 191 -0.93 -1.43 -5.10
N HIS A 192 -1.63 -1.82 -4.04
CA HIS A 192 -1.40 -1.31 -2.70
C HIS A 192 -1.77 -2.41 -1.69
N PRO A 193 -0.77 -3.08 -1.08
CA PRO A 193 -0.99 -3.81 0.16
C PRO A 193 -1.42 -2.78 1.22
N MET A 194 -2.64 -2.89 1.75
CA MET A 194 -3.19 -1.96 2.74
C MET A 194 -2.62 -2.21 4.15
N PHE A 195 -1.36 -2.62 4.21
CA PHE A 195 -0.65 -3.11 5.39
C PHE A 195 0.86 -2.98 5.16
N GLY A 196 1.62 -2.89 6.25
CA GLY A 196 3.08 -2.77 6.18
C GLY A 196 3.79 -3.49 7.32
N PRO A 197 5.11 -3.25 7.49
CA PRO A 197 5.94 -3.93 8.48
C PRO A 197 5.40 -3.82 9.91
N GLU A 198 4.76 -2.69 10.24
CA GLU A 198 4.20 -2.46 11.57
C GLU A 198 2.85 -3.14 11.81
N SER A 199 1.99 -3.20 10.79
CA SER A 199 0.62 -3.71 10.89
C SER A 199 0.47 -5.20 10.51
N ALA A 200 1.49 -5.80 9.90
CA ALA A 200 1.50 -7.18 9.40
C ALA A 200 2.70 -7.98 9.93
N LYS A 201 3.01 -7.81 11.22
CA LYS A 201 4.15 -8.44 11.92
C LYS A 201 4.04 -9.96 12.00
N SER A 202 2.83 -10.51 12.08
CA SER A 202 2.55 -11.93 12.35
C SER A 202 2.05 -12.70 11.12
N SER A 203 1.14 -12.11 10.33
CA SER A 203 0.53 -12.72 9.14
C SER A 203 -0.02 -11.64 8.21
N TRP A 204 -0.23 -11.99 6.93
CA TRP A 204 -0.97 -11.17 5.95
C TRP A 204 -2.40 -11.66 5.75
N GLU A 205 -2.80 -12.72 6.47
CA GLU A 205 -4.11 -13.35 6.37
C GLU A 205 -5.25 -12.36 6.61
N ASN A 206 -6.23 -12.37 5.70
CA ASN A 206 -7.39 -11.47 5.63
C ASN A 206 -7.06 -9.96 5.48
N LEU A 207 -5.78 -9.56 5.43
CA LEU A 207 -5.40 -8.17 5.19
C LEU A 207 -5.71 -7.77 3.74
N PRO A 208 -6.20 -6.53 3.47
CA PRO A 208 -6.58 -6.15 2.12
C PRO A 208 -5.35 -5.93 1.23
N PHE A 209 -5.33 -6.57 0.06
CA PHE A 209 -4.39 -6.27 -1.01
C PHE A 209 -5.17 -5.72 -2.20
N MET A 210 -5.03 -4.43 -2.48
CA MET A 210 -5.68 -3.76 -3.60
C MET A 210 -4.84 -3.85 -4.88
N TYR A 211 -5.49 -4.07 -6.02
CA TYR A 211 -4.84 -3.99 -7.33
C TYR A 211 -5.76 -3.49 -8.46
N ASP A 212 -5.15 -2.92 -9.50
CA ASP A 212 -5.77 -2.45 -10.75
C ASP A 212 -4.94 -2.97 -11.94
N LYS A 213 -5.54 -3.80 -12.80
CA LYS A 213 -4.93 -4.33 -14.04
C LYS A 213 -4.92 -3.27 -15.17
N VAL A 214 -4.27 -2.13 -14.90
CA VAL A 214 -4.28 -0.89 -15.72
C VAL A 214 -4.02 -1.11 -17.21
N ARG A 215 -3.02 -1.92 -17.57
CA ARG A 215 -2.70 -2.25 -18.97
C ARG A 215 -2.01 -3.60 -19.03
N ILE A 216 -2.75 -4.68 -19.24
CA ILE A 216 -2.20 -6.04 -19.44
C ILE A 216 -2.43 -6.46 -20.89
N GLY A 217 -1.43 -7.10 -21.52
CA GLY A 217 -1.57 -7.65 -22.86
C GLY A 217 -2.39 -8.94 -22.90
N ASN A 218 -2.99 -9.21 -24.06
CA ASN A 218 -3.96 -10.31 -24.25
C ASN A 218 -3.32 -11.69 -24.44
N ASP A 219 -1.99 -11.81 -24.55
CA ASP A 219 -1.33 -13.11 -24.66
C ASP A 219 -1.23 -13.82 -23.31
N GLU A 220 -1.34 -15.16 -23.35
CA GLU A 220 -1.42 -15.98 -22.14
C GLU A 220 -0.22 -15.80 -21.20
N GLU A 221 0.98 -15.57 -21.73
CA GLU A 221 2.19 -15.47 -20.92
C GLU A 221 2.26 -14.15 -20.13
N ARG A 222 1.65 -13.07 -20.63
CA ARG A 222 1.47 -11.83 -19.85
C ARG A 222 0.44 -11.99 -18.76
N ILE A 223 -0.70 -12.62 -19.07
CA ILE A 223 -1.76 -12.92 -18.10
C ILE A 223 -1.20 -13.81 -16.97
N LYS A 224 -0.57 -14.94 -17.31
CA LYS A 224 0.09 -15.84 -16.35
C LYS A 224 1.15 -15.12 -15.50
N ARG A 225 1.88 -14.15 -16.04
CA ARG A 225 2.87 -13.38 -15.27
C ARG A 225 2.22 -12.49 -14.20
N VAL A 226 1.13 -11.82 -14.55
CA VAL A 226 0.35 -11.00 -13.61
C VAL A 226 -0.26 -11.89 -12.54
N ASP A 227 -0.89 -13.00 -12.92
CA ASP A 227 -1.55 -13.89 -11.98
C ASP A 227 -0.54 -14.55 -11.03
N LYS A 228 0.64 -14.99 -11.52
CA LYS A 228 1.76 -15.47 -10.65
C LYS A 228 2.26 -14.41 -9.66
N PHE A 229 2.23 -13.13 -10.02
CA PHE A 229 2.64 -12.06 -9.11
C PHE A 229 1.57 -11.81 -8.03
N LEU A 230 0.29 -11.82 -8.40
CA LEU A 230 -0.85 -11.67 -7.49
C LEU A 230 -1.01 -12.88 -6.56
N ASP A 231 -0.72 -14.08 -7.05
CA ASP A 231 -0.78 -15.37 -6.34
C ASP A 231 0.12 -15.41 -5.09
N VAL A 232 1.21 -14.63 -5.06
CA VAL A 232 2.02 -14.42 -3.85
C VAL A 232 1.17 -13.90 -2.70
N PHE A 233 0.40 -12.84 -2.94
CA PHE A 233 -0.45 -12.22 -1.92
C PHE A 233 -1.66 -13.12 -1.58
N ALA A 234 -2.23 -13.80 -2.58
CA ALA A 234 -3.32 -14.75 -2.34
C ALA A 234 -2.88 -15.94 -1.46
N LYS A 235 -1.67 -16.49 -1.69
CA LYS A 235 -1.09 -17.58 -0.88
C LYS A 235 -0.67 -17.16 0.53
N GLU A 236 -0.36 -15.88 0.73
CA GLU A 236 -0.19 -15.29 2.07
C GLU A 236 -1.53 -15.03 2.78
N GLY A 237 -2.67 -15.41 2.16
CA GLY A 237 -4.00 -15.27 2.72
C GLY A 237 -4.60 -13.87 2.61
N CYS A 238 -4.01 -12.97 1.82
CA CYS A 238 -4.54 -11.61 1.65
C CYS A 238 -5.96 -11.65 1.07
N ARG A 239 -6.81 -10.74 1.54
CA ARG A 239 -8.09 -10.44 0.89
C ARG A 239 -7.82 -9.62 -0.36
N MET A 240 -7.82 -10.30 -1.50
CA MET A 240 -7.56 -9.71 -2.82
C MET A 240 -8.74 -8.81 -3.25
N VAL A 241 -8.47 -7.53 -3.54
CA VAL A 241 -9.47 -6.52 -3.92
C VAL A 241 -9.08 -5.88 -5.25
N GLU A 242 -9.73 -6.30 -6.33
CA GLU A 242 -9.61 -5.63 -7.63
C GLU A 242 -10.51 -4.38 -7.64
N MET A 243 -9.94 -3.21 -7.91
CA MET A 243 -10.68 -1.95 -8.03
C MET A 243 -9.89 -0.91 -8.82
N SER A 244 -10.54 0.14 -9.32
CA SER A 244 -9.83 1.18 -10.07
C SER A 244 -8.90 2.01 -9.18
N CYS A 245 -7.80 2.51 -9.74
CA CYS A 245 -6.91 3.47 -9.06
C CYS A 245 -7.64 4.74 -8.57
N PHE A 246 -8.71 5.15 -9.27
CA PHE A 246 -9.53 6.31 -8.90
C PHE A 246 -10.38 6.02 -7.66
N ASP A 247 -11.05 4.87 -7.63
CA ASP A 247 -11.87 4.46 -6.48
C ASP A 247 -10.99 4.22 -5.26
N HIS A 248 -9.82 3.59 -5.44
CA HIS A 248 -8.82 3.47 -4.38
C HIS A 248 -8.49 4.83 -3.75
N ASP A 249 -8.06 5.82 -4.54
CA ASP A 249 -7.62 7.11 -3.98
C ASP A 249 -8.79 7.86 -3.32
N LYS A 250 -10.01 7.72 -3.84
CA LYS A 250 -11.22 8.23 -3.20
C LYS A 250 -11.46 7.60 -1.82
N TYR A 251 -11.35 6.27 -1.69
CA TYR A 251 -11.54 5.58 -0.40
C TYR A 251 -10.37 5.79 0.56
N ALA A 252 -9.12 5.74 0.06
CA ALA A 252 -7.90 5.93 0.85
C ALA A 252 -7.81 7.33 1.46
N ALA A 253 -8.31 8.36 0.78
CA ALA A 253 -8.40 9.70 1.36
C ALA A 253 -9.30 9.73 2.62
N GLY A 254 -10.48 9.11 2.56
CA GLY A 254 -11.44 9.07 3.66
C GLY A 254 -11.11 8.05 4.77
N SER A 255 -10.10 7.21 4.55
CA SER A 255 -9.67 6.17 5.50
C SER A 255 -8.20 6.36 5.87
N GLN A 256 -7.26 5.78 5.11
CA GLN A 256 -5.83 5.83 5.37
C GLN A 256 -5.31 7.25 5.68
N PHE A 257 -5.62 8.24 4.84
CA PHE A 257 -5.11 9.60 5.05
C PHE A 257 -5.67 10.23 6.34
N VAL A 258 -6.95 10.03 6.65
CA VAL A 258 -7.57 10.43 7.93
C VAL A 258 -6.87 9.72 9.11
N THR A 259 -6.64 8.41 9.01
CA THR A 259 -5.94 7.61 10.04
C THR A 259 -4.52 8.14 10.31
N HIS A 260 -3.71 8.40 9.28
CA HIS A 260 -2.37 8.99 9.47
C HIS A 260 -2.44 10.43 10.00
N THR A 261 -3.41 11.24 9.55
CA THR A 261 -3.61 12.60 10.06
C THR A 261 -3.87 12.56 11.57
N MET A 262 -4.76 11.68 12.02
CA MET A 262 -5.10 11.57 13.44
C MET A 262 -3.98 10.96 14.27
N GLY A 263 -3.28 9.93 13.79
CA GLY A 263 -2.08 9.42 14.45
C GLY A 263 -1.02 10.50 14.67
N ARG A 264 -0.74 11.33 13.65
CA ARG A 264 0.23 12.45 13.77
C ARG A 264 -0.26 13.62 14.62
N VAL A 265 -1.57 13.87 14.67
CA VAL A 265 -2.14 14.88 15.59
C VAL A 265 -2.04 14.39 17.04
N LEU A 266 -2.31 13.12 17.31
CA LEU A 266 -2.19 12.52 18.64
C LEU A 266 -0.72 12.42 19.11
N GLU A 267 0.19 12.08 18.19
CA GLU A 267 1.65 12.17 18.41
C GLU A 267 2.07 13.59 18.85
N ARG A 268 1.61 14.62 18.12
CA ARG A 268 1.90 16.04 18.45
C ARG A 268 1.16 16.55 19.69
N PHE A 269 0.01 15.98 20.02
CA PHE A 269 -0.72 16.27 21.26
C PHE A 269 0.00 15.70 22.50
N GLY A 270 0.87 14.70 22.31
CA GLY A 270 1.64 14.09 23.40
C GLY A 270 0.80 13.12 24.23
N VAL A 271 0.08 12.19 23.57
CA VAL A 271 -0.63 11.13 24.28
C VAL A 271 0.35 10.21 25.04
N GLU A 272 0.14 10.07 26.34
CA GLU A 272 0.92 9.18 27.22
C GLU A 272 0.03 8.11 27.86
N SER A 273 0.60 6.96 28.19
CA SER A 273 -0.11 5.87 28.87
C SER A 273 -0.26 6.14 30.37
N SER A 274 -1.40 5.75 30.95
CA SER A 274 -1.73 5.95 32.36
C SER A 274 -2.24 4.65 33.03
N PRO A 275 -2.23 4.56 34.38
CA PRO A 275 -2.84 3.44 35.10
C PRO A 275 -4.37 3.30 34.93
N ILE A 276 -5.04 4.29 34.33
CA ILE A 276 -6.50 4.35 34.18
C ILE A 276 -6.94 4.41 32.71
N ASN A 277 -6.11 3.90 31.79
CA ASN A 277 -6.45 3.86 30.36
C ASN A 277 -7.79 3.15 30.12
N THR A 278 -8.65 3.79 29.31
CA THR A 278 -9.84 3.14 28.75
C THR A 278 -9.45 2.33 27.52
N LYS A 279 -10.25 1.32 27.15
CA LYS A 279 -10.01 0.53 25.93
C LYS A 279 -10.02 1.37 24.65
N GLY A 280 -10.83 2.42 24.59
CA GLY A 280 -10.77 3.38 23.48
C GLY A 280 -9.47 4.16 23.44
N TYR A 281 -8.90 4.54 24.60
CA TYR A 281 -7.62 5.24 24.67
C TYR A 281 -6.43 4.35 24.34
N GLU A 282 -6.45 3.07 24.75
CA GLU A 282 -5.46 2.07 24.29
C GLU A 282 -5.39 2.02 22.75
N THR A 283 -6.53 2.00 22.05
CA THR A 283 -6.57 2.05 20.58
C THR A 283 -6.00 3.34 19.99
N LEU A 284 -6.06 4.48 20.71
CA LEU A 284 -5.41 5.72 20.26
C LEU A 284 -3.88 5.67 20.43
N LEU A 285 -3.39 5.05 21.50
CA LEU A 285 -1.95 4.78 21.68
C LEU A 285 -1.45 3.83 20.58
N ASP A 286 -2.19 2.74 20.31
CA ASP A 286 -1.89 1.82 19.21
C ASP A 286 -1.89 2.52 17.84
N LEU A 287 -2.79 3.48 17.62
CA LEU A 287 -2.81 4.28 16.38
C LEU A 287 -1.55 5.14 16.22
N VAL A 288 -1.09 5.80 17.29
CA VAL A 288 0.18 6.53 17.28
C VAL A 288 1.35 5.56 17.02
N ASP A 289 1.36 4.43 17.69
CA ASP A 289 2.43 3.43 17.57
C ASP A 289 2.51 2.80 16.18
N ASN A 290 1.37 2.59 15.51
CA ASN A 290 1.33 2.11 14.14
C ASN A 290 1.64 3.18 13.08
N THR A 291 1.51 4.48 13.40
CA THR A 291 1.73 5.58 12.42
C THR A 291 3.06 6.31 12.60
N LYS A 292 3.69 6.27 13.78
CA LYS A 292 5.02 6.87 14.07
C LYS A 292 6.16 6.20 13.29
N GLY A 293 6.01 4.91 12.95
CA GLY A 293 6.99 4.16 12.16
C GLY A 293 7.11 4.64 10.70
N ASP A 294 6.09 5.33 10.20
CA ASP A 294 6.06 5.84 8.83
C ASP A 294 6.68 7.23 8.71
N SER A 295 7.50 7.40 7.68
CA SER A 295 8.16 8.68 7.39
C SER A 295 7.17 9.81 7.11
N PHE A 296 7.54 11.05 7.47
CA PHE A 296 6.75 12.23 7.11
C PHE A 296 6.61 12.37 5.58
N ASP A 297 7.64 11.98 4.82
CA ASP A 297 7.63 11.91 3.34
C ASP A 297 6.48 11.04 2.79
N LEU A 298 6.16 9.92 3.44
CA LEU A 298 5.04 9.07 3.04
C LEU A 298 3.71 9.82 3.25
N TYR A 299 3.51 10.38 4.45
CA TYR A 299 2.29 11.13 4.78
C TYR A 299 2.09 12.38 3.90
N TYR A 300 3.16 13.14 3.66
CA TYR A 300 3.14 14.26 2.71
C TYR A 300 2.82 13.79 1.29
N GLY A 301 3.32 12.60 0.89
CA GLY A 301 2.93 11.95 -0.35
C GLY A 301 1.43 11.61 -0.45
N LEU A 302 0.81 11.12 0.64
CA LEU A 302 -0.64 10.87 0.71
C LEU A 302 -1.46 12.15 0.52
N PHE A 303 -0.97 13.28 1.03
CA PHE A 303 -1.62 14.58 0.84
C PHE A 303 -1.44 15.11 -0.59
N MET A 304 -0.19 15.17 -1.07
CA MET A 304 0.15 15.83 -2.33
C MET A 304 -0.31 15.10 -3.59
N TYR A 305 -0.38 13.78 -3.55
CA TYR A 305 -0.63 12.95 -4.74
C TYR A 305 -1.99 12.25 -4.76
N ASN A 306 -2.84 12.53 -3.76
CA ASN A 306 -4.25 12.16 -3.77
C ASN A 306 -5.09 13.44 -3.67
N LYS A 307 -5.71 13.82 -4.80
CA LYS A 307 -6.52 15.04 -4.94
C LYS A 307 -7.68 15.15 -3.94
N ASN A 308 -8.14 14.02 -3.40
CA ASN A 308 -9.27 13.95 -2.47
C ASN A 308 -8.84 14.25 -1.01
N SER A 309 -7.55 14.21 -0.69
CA SER A 309 -7.03 14.38 0.68
C SER A 309 -7.30 15.77 1.27
N LEU A 310 -7.29 16.83 0.45
CA LEU A 310 -7.57 18.19 0.92
C LEU A 310 -9.01 18.34 1.46
N GLU A 311 -9.99 17.75 0.78
CA GLU A 311 -11.38 17.75 1.24
C GLU A 311 -11.52 17.05 2.60
N GLN A 312 -10.84 15.91 2.79
CA GLN A 312 -10.91 15.18 4.05
C GLN A 312 -10.22 15.93 5.20
N LEU A 313 -9.12 16.64 4.92
CA LEU A 313 -8.46 17.50 5.90
C LEU A 313 -9.38 18.65 6.35
N GLN A 314 -10.04 19.33 5.41
CA GLN A 314 -11.02 20.39 5.72
C GLN A 314 -12.22 19.85 6.50
N ARG A 315 -12.71 18.64 6.16
CA ARG A 315 -13.80 17.99 6.89
C ARG A 315 -13.42 17.62 8.32
N LEU A 316 -12.18 17.20 8.58
CA LEU A 316 -11.66 16.97 9.93
C LEU A 316 -11.59 18.27 10.74
N GLU A 317 -11.08 19.35 10.14
CA GLU A 317 -10.98 20.67 10.78
C GLU A 317 -12.36 21.22 11.18
N MET A 318 -13.33 21.20 10.24
CA MET A 318 -14.71 21.61 10.50
C MET A 318 -15.39 20.76 11.58
N ALA A 319 -15.14 19.44 11.60
CA ALA A 319 -15.69 18.56 12.64
C ALA A 319 -15.12 18.88 14.03
N PHE A 320 -13.81 19.14 14.12
CA PHE A 320 -13.15 19.51 15.37
C PHE A 320 -13.67 20.86 15.93
N GLU A 321 -13.77 21.88 15.07
CA GLU A 321 -14.30 23.19 15.48
C GLU A 321 -15.79 23.10 15.84
N SER A 322 -16.60 22.29 15.14
CA SER A 322 -18.00 22.05 15.50
C SER A 322 -18.16 21.44 16.90
N ILE A 323 -17.36 20.43 17.25
CA ILE A 323 -17.37 19.80 18.58
C ILE A 323 -16.97 20.83 19.65
N LYS A 324 -15.90 21.60 19.40
CA LYS A 324 -15.44 22.67 20.29
C LYS A 324 -16.53 23.73 20.53
N GLN A 325 -17.25 24.15 19.49
CA GLN A 325 -18.36 25.10 19.60
C GLN A 325 -19.55 24.54 20.40
N GLN A 326 -19.87 23.25 20.24
CA GLN A 326 -20.91 22.60 21.04
C GLN A 326 -20.56 22.57 22.54
N LEU A 327 -19.31 22.24 22.88
CA LEU A 327 -18.82 22.23 24.27
C LEU A 327 -18.88 23.63 24.90
N PHE A 328 -18.33 24.65 24.26
CA PHE A 328 -18.38 26.01 24.77
C PHE A 328 -19.82 26.56 24.82
N GLY A 329 -20.66 26.25 23.83
CA GLY A 329 -22.06 26.63 23.81
C GLY A 329 -22.86 26.06 24.99
N GLN A 330 -22.61 24.80 25.38
CA GLN A 330 -23.20 24.23 26.60
C GLN A 330 -22.65 24.90 27.86
N MET A 331 -21.33 25.09 27.94
CA MET A 331 -20.67 25.75 29.08
C MET A 331 -21.23 27.17 29.33
N PHE A 332 -21.40 27.98 28.29
CA PHE A 332 -21.99 29.33 28.41
C PHE A 332 -23.46 29.30 28.85
N ARG A 333 -24.23 28.28 28.48
CA ARG A 333 -25.63 28.13 28.95
C ARG A 333 -25.69 27.78 30.43
N VAL A 334 -24.78 26.94 30.92
CA VAL A 334 -24.65 26.64 32.36
C VAL A 334 -24.25 27.89 33.13
N TYR A 335 -23.16 28.56 32.74
CA TYR A 335 -22.73 29.79 33.41
C TYR A 335 -23.78 30.90 33.37
N ARG A 336 -24.51 31.08 32.26
CA ARG A 336 -25.62 32.04 32.20
C ARG A 336 -26.71 31.68 33.21
N LYS A 337 -27.08 30.40 33.32
CA LYS A 337 -28.08 29.96 34.30
C LYS A 337 -27.58 30.12 35.74
N GLU A 338 -26.31 29.90 36.02
CA GLU A 338 -25.75 30.10 37.37
C GLU A 338 -25.60 31.59 37.75
N LEU A 339 -25.28 32.46 36.79
CA LEU A 339 -25.07 33.90 37.02
C LEU A 339 -26.38 34.72 36.98
N PHE A 340 -27.36 34.31 36.19
CA PHE A 340 -28.60 35.06 35.96
C PHE A 340 -29.87 34.26 36.24
N GLY A 341 -29.78 32.96 36.55
CA GLY A 341 -30.96 32.11 36.78
C GLY A 341 -31.84 32.60 37.91
N SER A 342 -31.27 33.09 39.02
CA SER A 342 -32.07 33.69 40.10
C SER A 342 -32.75 34.99 39.66
N ALA A 343 -32.15 35.78 38.77
CA ALA A 343 -32.73 37.03 38.27
C ALA A 343 -33.78 36.79 37.18
N GLU A 344 -33.57 35.80 36.29
CA GLU A 344 -34.55 35.39 35.27
C GLU A 344 -35.74 34.66 35.94
N GLU A 345 -35.51 33.82 36.97
CA GLU A 345 -36.57 33.18 37.77
C GLU A 345 -37.33 34.20 38.65
N GLU A 346 -36.65 35.15 39.30
CA GLU A 346 -37.30 36.25 40.04
C GLU A 346 -38.15 37.14 39.12
N GLU A 347 -37.66 37.51 37.94
CA GLU A 347 -38.40 38.36 36.99
C GLU A 347 -39.61 37.60 36.39
N GLU A 348 -39.48 36.30 36.06
CA GLU A 348 -40.61 35.46 35.61
C GLU A 348 -41.67 35.27 36.71
N GLU A 349 -41.25 35.06 37.97
CA GLU A 349 -42.17 34.98 39.12
C GLU A 349 -42.85 36.34 39.38
N ARG A 350 -42.13 37.45 39.24
CA ARG A 350 -42.68 38.80 39.34
C ARG A 350 -43.71 39.08 38.24
N VAL A 351 -43.43 38.69 37.00
CA VAL A 351 -44.37 38.80 35.86
C VAL A 351 -45.60 37.91 36.08
N ARG A 352 -45.44 36.69 36.60
CA ARG A 352 -46.56 35.83 37.02
C ARG A 352 -47.42 36.49 38.09
N LEU A 353 -46.82 36.98 39.17
CA LEU A 353 -47.53 37.67 40.27
C LEU A 353 -48.24 38.94 39.79
N LEU A 354 -47.64 39.69 38.87
CA LEU A 354 -48.24 40.87 38.22
C LEU A 354 -49.39 40.52 37.27
N SER A 355 -49.39 39.34 36.64
CA SER A 355 -50.53 38.85 35.86
C SER A 355 -51.69 38.38 36.75
N ALA A 356 -51.41 37.61 37.81
CA ALA A 356 -52.43 37.14 38.75
C ALA A 356 -53.12 38.27 39.55
N THR A 357 -52.39 39.35 39.85
CA THR A 357 -52.97 40.54 40.51
C THR A 357 -53.82 41.41 39.56
N LYS A 358 -53.59 41.36 38.24
CA LYS A 358 -54.45 42.00 37.26
C LYS A 358 -55.78 41.25 37.05
N GLU A 359 -55.78 39.92 37.13
CA GLU A 359 -57.01 39.13 37.02
C GLU A 359 -57.94 39.29 38.23
N THR A 360 -57.41 39.64 39.41
CA THR A 360 -58.18 39.82 40.65
C THR A 360 -58.72 41.24 40.87
N GLN A 361 -58.32 42.24 40.06
CA GLN A 361 -58.82 43.63 40.19
C GLN A 361 -60.01 43.98 39.28
N ASN A 362 -60.48 43.08 38.41
CA ASN A 362 -61.70 43.28 37.61
C ASN A 362 -63.00 42.92 38.37
N GLY A 363 -63.14 43.43 39.59
CA GLY A 363 -64.29 43.20 40.46
C GLY A 363 -65.30 44.35 40.47
N ALA A 364 -66.39 44.20 39.70
CA ALA A 364 -67.71 44.85 39.78
C ALA A 364 -67.83 46.39 40.03
N PRO A 365 -68.59 47.14 39.21
CA PRO A 365 -68.98 48.51 39.54
C PRO A 365 -70.05 48.53 40.65
N VAL A 366 -69.90 49.46 41.59
CA VAL A 366 -70.90 49.73 42.64
C VAL A 366 -72.08 50.52 42.06
N GLU A 367 -73.28 50.02 42.30
CA GLU A 367 -74.54 50.68 41.93
C GLU A 367 -74.81 51.85 42.89
N GLN A 368 -74.91 53.09 42.37
CA GLN A 368 -75.33 54.26 43.15
C GLN A 368 -76.72 54.73 42.72
N ALA A 369 -77.61 54.86 43.70
CA ALA A 369 -79.00 55.23 43.50
C ALA A 369 -79.20 56.71 43.15
N SER A 370 -80.25 56.97 42.38
CA SER A 370 -80.66 58.29 41.88
C SER A 370 -81.37 59.16 42.93
N VAL A 371 -80.96 60.42 43.06
CA VAL A 371 -81.80 61.54 43.52
C VAL A 371 -81.33 62.83 42.83
N ASP A 372 -82.16 63.48 41.99
CA ASP A 372 -82.63 64.88 42.17
C ASP A 372 -83.40 65.50 40.98
N SER A 373 -84.15 66.57 41.28
CA SER A 373 -85.00 67.38 40.38
C SER A 373 -85.08 68.84 40.90
N GLU A 374 -85.52 69.88 40.16
CA GLU A 374 -86.28 70.00 38.90
C GLU A 374 -85.53 70.99 37.94
N ARG A 375 -85.58 70.83 36.60
CA ARG A 375 -86.51 71.50 35.63
C ARG A 375 -86.41 73.04 35.58
N LEU A 376 -86.30 73.58 34.34
CA LEU A 376 -86.81 74.86 33.79
C LEU A 376 -86.10 75.08 32.43
N GLU A 377 -86.78 74.90 31.29
CA GLU A 377 -87.51 75.93 30.50
C GLU A 377 -86.64 76.96 29.77
N GLY A 378 -86.94 77.19 28.48
CA GLY A 378 -86.75 78.50 27.85
C GLY A 378 -86.09 78.57 26.47
N SER A 379 -86.93 78.51 25.42
CA SER A 379 -86.72 79.03 24.04
C SER A 379 -85.65 78.40 23.14
#